data_AF-A0A9W5TQX6-F1
#
_entry.id   AF-A0A9W5TQX6-F1
#
_cell.length_a   1.000
_cell.length_b   1.000
_cell.length_c   1.000
_cell.angle_alpha   90.00
_cell.angle_beta   90.00
_cell.angle_gamma   90.00
#
_symmetry.space_group_name_H-M   'P 1'
#
loop_
_entity.id
_entity.type
_entity.pdbx_description
1 polymer ?
#
loop_
_entity_poly.entity_id
_entity_poly.type
_entity_poly.pdbx_seq_one_letter_code
_entity_poly.pdbx_strand_id
1 'polypeptide(L)'
;MADSVVALMEENLLAVFNERDPQRRLEVIRRNYAPDVRWADGEETVTGQDRLHQKAQELLDGQLAGLGFSQSGPVYQAGSMGFLAWDVFPPGDEPGTPLVSGFDVALV
;
A
#
# COMPACT_ATOMS: atom_id res chain seq x y z
N MET A 1 2.51 -9.97 -12.49
CA MET A 1 1.48 -9.95 -11.42
C MET A 1 2.11 -10.60 -10.20
N ALA A 2 1.74 -10.18 -8.98
CA ALA A 2 2.12 -10.94 -7.79
C ALA A 2 1.59 -12.38 -7.92
N ASP A 3 2.37 -13.37 -7.50
CA ASP A 3 2.02 -14.79 -7.69
C ASP A 3 0.80 -15.22 -6.84
N SER A 4 0.32 -14.35 -5.94
CA SER A 4 -0.93 -14.52 -5.19
C SER A 4 -1.54 -13.17 -4.74
N VAL A 5 -2.84 -13.18 -4.40
CA VAL A 5 -3.52 -12.02 -3.78
C VAL A 5 -2.86 -11.65 -2.44
N VAL A 6 -2.38 -12.64 -1.68
CA VAL A 6 -1.66 -12.40 -0.42
C VAL A 6 -0.41 -11.56 -0.66
N ALA A 7 0.43 -11.98 -1.62
CA ALA A 7 1.63 -11.23 -1.98
C ALA A 7 1.29 -9.82 -2.51
N LEU A 8 0.21 -9.67 -3.27
CA LEU A 8 -0.25 -8.35 -3.72
C LEU A 8 -0.57 -7.43 -2.53
N MET A 9 -1.29 -7.91 -1.51
CA MET A 9 -1.65 -7.10 -0.35
C MET A 9 -0.41 -6.68 0.46
N GLU A 10 0.51 -7.62 0.71
CA GLU A 10 1.75 -7.36 1.45
C GLU A 10 2.65 -6.36 0.71
N GLU A 11 2.81 -6.54 -0.61
CA GLU A 11 3.62 -5.64 -1.44
C GLU A 11 2.96 -4.28 -1.65
N ASN A 12 1.63 -4.20 -1.72
CA ASN A 12 0.91 -2.92 -1.70
C ASN A 12 1.27 -2.13 -0.43
N LEU A 13 1.16 -2.77 0.74
CA LEU A 13 1.45 -2.12 2.01
C LEU A 13 2.93 -1.71 2.12
N LEU A 14 3.84 -2.67 1.96
CA LEU A 14 5.24 -2.50 2.33
C LEU A 14 6.09 -1.94 1.18
N ALA A 15 5.83 -2.38 -0.05
CA ALA A 15 6.68 -2.07 -1.20
C ALA A 15 6.11 -0.95 -2.09
N VAL A 16 4.88 -0.48 -1.82
CA VAL A 16 4.30 0.70 -2.46
C VAL A 16 4.08 1.85 -1.48
N PHE A 17 3.30 1.65 -0.42
CA PHE A 17 2.98 2.74 0.50
C PHE A 17 4.00 2.94 1.63
N ASN A 18 4.88 1.96 1.88
CA ASN A 18 5.98 2.09 2.84
C ASN A 18 7.39 2.20 2.21
N GLU A 19 7.54 2.05 0.90
CA GLU A 19 8.84 2.15 0.21
C GLU A 19 9.22 3.62 -0.06
N ARG A 20 10.43 4.01 0.34
CA ARG A 20 10.95 5.39 0.20
C ARG A 20 11.69 5.62 -1.11
N ASP A 21 12.20 4.55 -1.74
CA ASP A 21 12.83 4.62 -3.05
C ASP A 21 11.76 4.62 -4.16
N PRO A 22 11.56 5.73 -4.89
CA PRO A 22 10.53 5.81 -5.93
C PRO A 22 10.77 4.83 -7.09
N GLN A 23 12.02 4.47 -7.40
CA GLN A 23 12.31 3.53 -8.49
C GLN A 23 11.90 2.11 -8.11
N ARG A 24 12.26 1.66 -6.90
CA ARG A 24 11.85 0.34 -6.39
C ARG A 24 10.35 0.19 -6.33
N ARG A 25 9.67 1.23 -5.85
CA ARG A 25 8.21 1.27 -5.83
C ARG A 25 7.62 1.19 -7.23
N LEU A 26 8.14 1.95 -8.19
CA LEU A 26 7.64 1.92 -9.56
C LEU A 26 7.77 0.52 -10.17
N GLU A 27 8.90 -0.16 -9.94
CA GLU A 27 9.10 -1.54 -10.39
C GLU A 27 8.03 -2.50 -9.85
N VAL A 28 7.74 -2.42 -8.56
CA VAL A 28 6.66 -3.20 -7.91
C VAL A 28 5.32 -2.87 -8.54
N ILE A 29 5.01 -1.59 -8.76
CA ILE A 29 3.75 -1.16 -9.37
C ILE A 29 3.59 -1.75 -10.78
N ARG A 30 4.63 -1.67 -11.61
CA ARG A 30 4.59 -2.23 -12.98
C ARG A 30 4.42 -3.74 -13.00
N ARG A 31 5.04 -4.43 -12.04
CA ARG A 31 4.96 -5.88 -11.91
C ARG A 31 3.58 -6.33 -11.45
N ASN A 32 2.98 -5.62 -10.50
CA ASN A 32 1.83 -6.13 -9.75
C ASN A 32 0.48 -5.73 -10.31
N TYR A 33 0.34 -4.50 -10.78
CA TYR A 33 -0.97 -3.96 -11.13
C TYR A 33 -1.21 -3.96 -12.64
N ALA A 34 -2.48 -4.05 -13.05
CA ALA A 34 -2.86 -3.87 -14.44
C ALA A 34 -2.59 -2.41 -14.90
N PRO A 35 -2.37 -2.16 -16.21
CA PRO A 35 -2.14 -0.81 -16.73
C PRO A 35 -3.25 0.20 -16.37
N ASP A 36 -4.48 -0.28 -16.19
CA ASP A 36 -5.70 0.47 -15.87
C ASP A 36 -6.13 0.32 -14.39
N VAL A 37 -5.21 -0.07 -13.50
CA VAL A 37 -5.48 -0.17 -12.06
C VAL A 37 -6.20 1.05 -11.51
N ARG A 38 -7.21 0.80 -10.68
CA ARG A 38 -7.92 1.84 -9.94
C ARG A 38 -7.59 1.70 -8.47
N TRP A 39 -7.06 2.77 -7.89
CA TRP A 39 -6.82 2.87 -6.46
C TRP A 39 -7.65 4.03 -5.91
N ALA A 40 -8.25 3.84 -4.74
CA ALA A 40 -9.13 4.83 -4.14
C ALA A 40 -8.89 4.93 -2.64
N ASP A 41 -8.98 6.15 -2.12
CA ASP A 41 -9.04 6.44 -0.70
C ASP A 41 -10.33 7.25 -0.39
N GLY A 42 -10.40 7.84 0.80
CA GLY A 42 -11.54 8.67 1.19
C GLY A 42 -11.64 10.01 0.44
N GLU A 43 -10.63 10.41 -0.31
CA GLU A 43 -10.53 11.72 -0.96
C GLU A 43 -10.68 11.61 -2.48
N GLU A 44 -10.05 10.62 -3.11
CA GLU A 44 -10.04 10.48 -4.57
C GLU A 44 -9.96 9.03 -5.06
N THR A 45 -10.17 8.87 -6.36
CA THR A 45 -9.84 7.65 -7.08
C THR A 45 -8.88 8.00 -8.21
N VAL A 46 -7.74 7.30 -8.24
CA VAL A 46 -6.76 7.41 -9.30
C VAL A 46 -6.80 6.19 -10.21
N THR A 47 -6.49 6.41 -11.49
CA THR A 47 -6.45 5.35 -12.50
C THR A 47 -5.10 5.33 -13.22
N GLY A 48 -4.55 4.14 -13.37
CA GLY A 48 -3.29 3.88 -14.06
C GLY A 48 -2.10 3.78 -13.12
N GLN A 49 -1.16 2.92 -13.51
CA GLN A 49 0.07 2.64 -12.76
C GLN A 49 0.89 3.91 -12.45
N ASP A 50 1.04 4.82 -13.42
CA ASP A 50 1.78 6.08 -13.22
C ASP A 50 1.13 7.00 -12.20
N ARG A 51 -0.20 7.14 -12.27
CA ARG A 51 -0.94 7.97 -11.32
C ARG A 51 -0.95 7.35 -9.93
N LEU A 52 -1.05 6.02 -9.81
CA LEU A 52 -0.87 5.31 -8.54
C LEU A 52 0.51 5.59 -7.94
N HIS A 53 1.57 5.49 -8.74
CA HIS A 53 2.93 5.79 -8.30
C HIS A 53 3.05 7.24 -7.81
N GLN A 54 2.50 8.20 -8.58
CA GLN A 54 2.50 9.61 -8.20
C GLN A 54 1.72 9.86 -6.90
N LYS A 55 0.54 9.24 -6.75
CA LYS A 55 -0.27 9.36 -5.52
C LYS A 55 0.47 8.82 -4.30
N ALA A 56 1.16 7.68 -4.43
CA ALA A 56 1.99 7.15 -3.36
C ALA A 56 3.14 8.10 -3.00
N GLN A 57 3.76 8.78 -3.98
CA GLN A 57 4.78 9.80 -3.71
C GLN A 57 4.19 11.00 -2.96
N GLU A 58 3.04 11.53 -3.43
CA GLU A 58 2.35 12.66 -2.80
C GLU A 58 2.00 12.38 -1.33
N LEU A 59 1.55 11.15 -1.03
CA LEU A 59 1.26 10.74 0.34
C LEU A 59 2.53 10.63 1.19
N LEU A 60 3.61 10.05 0.66
CA LEU A 60 4.89 9.92 1.38
C LEU A 60 5.59 11.25 1.63
N ASP A 61 5.42 12.23 0.76
CA ASP A 61 5.96 13.59 0.95
C ASP A 61 5.07 14.44 1.87
N GLY A 62 3.81 14.07 2.00
CA GLY A 62 2.79 14.79 2.77
C GLY A 62 2.35 14.04 4.03
N GLN A 63 1.14 13.49 3.99
CA GLN A 63 0.44 12.93 5.16
C GLN A 63 1.21 11.79 5.85
N LEU A 64 2.02 11.05 5.10
CA LEU A 64 2.77 9.88 5.56
C LEU A 64 4.27 10.16 5.75
N ALA A 65 4.68 11.42 5.67
CA ALA A 65 6.09 11.80 5.78
C ALA A 65 6.72 11.31 7.09
N GLY A 66 7.71 10.42 6.95
CA GLY A 66 8.43 9.82 8.07
C GLY A 66 7.68 8.71 8.83
N LEU A 67 6.43 8.41 8.48
CA LEU A 67 5.61 7.42 9.19
C LEU A 67 5.85 5.99 8.69
N GLY A 68 5.97 5.02 9.61
CA GLY A 68 6.16 3.62 9.25
C GLY A 68 4.84 2.86 9.20
N PHE A 69 4.64 2.05 8.17
CA PHE A 69 3.52 1.09 8.11
C PHE A 69 3.94 -0.28 8.61
N SER A 70 3.05 -0.96 9.30
CA SER A 70 3.18 -2.38 9.59
C SER A 70 1.86 -3.12 9.34
N GLN A 71 2.00 -4.42 9.08
CA GLN A 71 0.86 -5.31 8.92
C GLN A 71 0.23 -5.61 10.29
N SER A 72 -1.11 -5.51 10.35
CA SER A 72 -1.89 -5.79 11.56
C SER A 72 -2.69 -7.08 11.38
N GLY A 73 -2.08 -8.21 11.72
CA GLY A 73 -2.68 -9.54 11.55
C GLY A 73 -2.50 -10.13 10.14
N PRO A 74 -3.12 -11.28 9.82
CA PRO A 74 -2.91 -11.96 8.55
C PRO A 74 -3.65 -11.27 7.39
N VAL A 75 -3.20 -11.55 6.16
CA VAL A 75 -4.01 -11.27 4.96
C VAL A 75 -5.15 -12.29 4.91
N TYR A 76 -6.37 -11.80 4.66
CA TYR A 76 -7.53 -12.64 4.36
C TYR A 76 -7.82 -12.61 2.86
N GLN A 77 -8.17 -13.76 2.29
CA GLN A 77 -8.48 -13.89 0.87
C GLN A 77 -9.82 -14.62 0.68
N ALA A 78 -10.64 -14.10 -0.23
CA ALA A 78 -11.86 -14.75 -0.71
C ALA A 78 -11.94 -14.66 -2.24
N GLY A 79 -11.62 -15.74 -2.94
CA GLY A 79 -11.52 -15.72 -4.41
C GLY A 79 -10.43 -14.76 -4.87
N SER A 80 -10.80 -13.75 -5.66
CA SER A 80 -9.88 -12.70 -6.12
C SER A 80 -9.90 -11.43 -5.28
N MET A 81 -10.60 -11.46 -4.13
CA MET A 81 -10.56 -10.38 -3.14
C MET A 81 -9.49 -10.65 -2.08
N GLY A 82 -8.69 -9.62 -1.77
CA GLY A 82 -7.76 -9.60 -0.64
C GLY A 82 -8.15 -8.52 0.37
N PHE A 83 -7.92 -8.77 1.64
CA PHE A 83 -8.10 -7.82 2.75
C PHE A 83 -6.86 -7.86 3.65
N LEU A 84 -6.32 -6.70 3.99
CA LEU A 84 -5.19 -6.56 4.90
C LEU A 84 -5.40 -5.35 5.80
N ALA A 85 -5.43 -5.59 7.12
CA ALA A 85 -5.37 -4.52 8.09
C ALA A 85 -3.93 -4.08 8.33
N TRP A 86 -3.75 -2.80 8.65
CA TRP A 86 -2.45 -2.19 8.84
C TRP A 86 -2.49 -1.14 9.94
N ASP A 87 -1.31 -0.85 10.48
CA ASP A 87 -1.08 0.15 11.50
C ASP A 87 0.02 1.11 11.06
N VAL A 88 -0.09 2.38 11.46
CA VAL A 88 0.88 3.45 11.18
C VAL A 88 1.50 3.95 12.48
N PHE A 89 2.82 4.08 12.48
CA PHE A 89 3.63 4.43 13.65
C PHE A 89 4.40 5.73 13.42
N PRO A 90 4.70 6.49 14.49
CA PRO A 90 5.58 7.65 14.37
C PRO A 90 6.99 7.21 13.93
N PRO A 91 7.83 8.15 13.47
CA PRO A 91 9.23 7.85 13.17
C PRO A 91 9.95 7.33 14.41
N GLY A 92 10.70 6.24 14.26
CA GLY A 92 11.49 5.60 15.33
C GLY A 92 11.05 4.16 15.62
N ASP A 93 11.97 3.35 16.13
CA ASP A 93 11.80 1.89 16.31
C ASP A 93 11.04 1.51 17.60
N GLU A 94 10.34 2.43 18.25
CA GLU A 94 9.67 2.14 19.53
C GLU A 94 8.29 1.48 19.31
N PRO A 95 8.10 0.20 19.66
CA PRO A 95 6.79 -0.44 19.61
C PRO A 95 5.87 0.22 20.64
N GLY A 96 4.94 1.03 20.15
CA GLY A 96 3.95 1.76 20.94
C GLY A 96 2.54 1.65 20.38
N THR A 97 1.64 2.52 20.85
CA THR A 97 0.28 2.62 20.30
C THR A 97 0.33 3.17 18.87
N PRO A 98 -0.35 2.55 17.89
CA PRO A 98 -0.40 3.08 16.53
C PRO A 98 -1.05 4.47 16.50
N LEU A 99 -0.56 5.36 15.63
CA LEU A 99 -1.16 6.67 15.40
C LEU A 99 -2.50 6.53 14.67
N VAL A 100 -2.54 5.60 13.70
CA VAL A 100 -3.69 5.32 12.85
C VAL A 100 -3.70 3.83 12.55
N SER A 101 -4.89 3.24 12.54
CA SER A 101 -5.13 1.88 12.05
C SER A 101 -6.11 1.95 10.88
N GLY A 102 -5.93 1.07 9.91
CA GLY A 102 -6.76 1.00 8.72
C GLY A 102 -6.70 -0.36 8.06
N PHE A 103 -7.23 -0.43 6.84
CA PHE A 103 -7.16 -1.63 6.02
C PHE A 103 -7.25 -1.27 4.55
N ASP A 104 -6.72 -2.16 3.71
CA ASP A 104 -6.90 -2.13 2.27
C ASP A 104 -7.69 -3.36 1.80
N VAL A 105 -8.43 -3.17 0.71
CA VAL A 105 -9.08 -4.25 -0.04
C VAL A 105 -8.60 -4.20 -1.48
N ALA A 106 -8.13 -5.33 -2.00
CA ALA A 106 -7.81 -5.48 -3.42
C ALA A 106 -8.84 -6.40 -4.10
N LEU A 107 -9.18 -6.06 -5.34
CA LEU A 107 -9.95 -6.90 -6.26
C LEU A 107 -9.07 -7.15 -7.48
N VAL A 108 -8.82 -8.42 -7.79
CA VAL A 108 -7.97 -8.89 -8.89
C VAL A 108 -8.79 -9.58 -9.97
#